data_AF-I1GP48-F1
#
_entry.id   AF-I1GP48-F1
#
_cell.length_a   1.000
_cell.length_b   1.000
_cell.length_c   1.000
_cell.angle_alpha   90.00
_cell.angle_beta   90.00
_cell.angle_gamma   90.00
#
_symmetry.space_group_name_H-M   'P 1'
#
loop_
_entity.id
_entity.type
_entity.pdbx_description
1 polymer ?
#
loop_
_entity_poly.entity_id
_entity_poly.type
_entity_poly.pdbx_seq_one_letter_code
_entity_poly.pdbx_strand_id
1 'polypeptide(L)'
;MQAGWSLPRLCVQTQATGSSRASRGRLQHSAGSQVHAAAAAAEQSNPAPLKTRPLRSESQPRVCSSLFHQKKRDTAGGILLARTSSRRRINKSAHGPGAMGTVLDSNFLALTAIVTVGYQLVFFIITALLKFDKVTDFAGSTNFVIIAVLTLVLKGTWHFRQIVLTVLVVIWGLRLAVFLLMRILKWGEDKRFDEMRGNLGKLAVFWTFQAVWVWTVSLPVTIVNASNRNPSIEARDIIGWIMWVVGLSVEAIADQQKLKFKNSPSNRGKWCNVGLWSYTRHPNYFGEIFLWWGVFVASAPVLSGAEWLVILGPIFLTLLLLFVSGIPLLEASADKRFGRSEEYHAYKKSTSPLIPLPPVVYGALPDWFKVAFLLELPLYNPGPEREPVSVS
;
A
#
# COMPACT_ATOMS: atom_id res chain seq x y z
N MET A 1 0.06 -4.74 -6.83
CA MET A 1 0.35 -5.44 -8.11
C MET A 1 1.76 -6.04 -8.20
N GLN A 2 2.66 -5.66 -7.30
CA GLN A 2 4.11 -5.83 -7.43
C GLN A 2 4.68 -7.18 -6.97
N ALA A 3 3.85 -8.23 -6.83
CA ALA A 3 4.37 -9.56 -6.44
C ALA A 3 3.59 -10.78 -6.95
N GLY A 4 2.60 -10.61 -7.84
CA GLY A 4 1.61 -11.67 -8.08
C GLY A 4 1.92 -12.68 -9.17
N TRP A 5 2.15 -12.25 -10.40
CA TRP A 5 1.84 -13.11 -11.54
C TRP A 5 2.87 -14.21 -11.81
N SER A 6 2.56 -15.44 -11.38
CA SER A 6 3.06 -16.68 -11.99
C SER A 6 1.87 -17.61 -12.25
N LEU A 7 1.52 -17.83 -13.51
CA LEU A 7 0.48 -18.79 -13.90
C LEU A 7 1.00 -20.23 -13.72
N PRO A 8 0.14 -21.22 -13.41
CA PRO A 8 0.53 -22.62 -13.31
C PRO A 8 1.02 -23.15 -14.67
N ARG A 9 2.14 -23.88 -14.66
CA ARG A 9 2.61 -24.64 -15.81
C ARG A 9 1.58 -25.73 -16.15
N LEU A 10 0.96 -25.64 -17.33
CA LEU A 10 0.35 -26.81 -17.98
C LEU A 10 1.51 -27.71 -18.42
N CYS A 11 1.77 -28.76 -17.64
CA CYS A 11 2.77 -29.76 -17.95
C CYS A 11 2.23 -30.65 -19.08
N VAL A 12 2.59 -30.34 -20.32
CA VAL A 12 2.49 -31.31 -21.43
C VAL A 12 3.66 -32.28 -21.25
N GLN A 13 3.38 -33.43 -20.64
CA GLN A 13 4.32 -34.55 -20.59
C GLN A 13 4.40 -35.19 -21.98
N THR A 14 5.47 -34.93 -22.70
CA THR A 14 5.94 -35.83 -23.75
C THR A 14 6.59 -37.04 -23.09
N GLN A 15 5.91 -38.19 -23.18
CA GLN A 15 6.43 -39.48 -22.74
C GLN A 15 7.66 -39.86 -23.58
N ALA A 16 8.81 -40.00 -22.93
CA ALA A 16 9.93 -40.77 -23.43
C ALA A 16 9.99 -42.06 -22.60
N THR A 17 9.73 -43.17 -23.27
CA THR A 17 9.77 -44.53 -22.74
C THR A 17 11.22 -44.95 -22.44
N GLY A 18 11.46 -45.41 -21.21
CA GLY A 18 12.77 -45.88 -20.78
C GLY A 18 12.63 -46.93 -19.68
N SER A 19 12.61 -48.20 -20.09
CA SER A 19 12.61 -49.40 -19.26
C SER A 19 13.92 -49.56 -18.47
N SER A 20 13.85 -49.95 -17.18
CA SER A 20 14.56 -51.13 -16.63
C SER A 20 14.64 -51.18 -15.09
N ARG A 21 14.04 -52.24 -14.53
CA ARG A 21 14.43 -53.13 -13.40
C ARG A 21 15.11 -52.59 -12.12
N ALA A 22 14.35 -52.73 -11.02
CA ALA A 22 14.59 -53.60 -9.84
C ALA A 22 15.95 -53.63 -9.13
N SER A 23 15.95 -53.40 -7.81
CA SER A 23 16.30 -54.41 -6.80
C SER A 23 16.07 -53.94 -5.36
N ARG A 24 15.67 -54.90 -4.51
CA ARG A 24 15.40 -54.80 -3.07
C ARG A 24 16.70 -54.73 -2.26
N GLY A 25 16.65 -54.05 -1.12
CA GLY A 25 17.66 -54.17 -0.06
C GLY A 25 17.09 -53.75 1.29
N ARG A 26 16.71 -54.75 2.08
CA ARG A 26 16.24 -54.67 3.48
C ARG A 26 17.49 -54.79 4.37
N LEU A 27 17.58 -54.04 5.48
CA LEU A 27 18.29 -54.47 6.70
C LEU A 27 17.90 -53.58 7.90
N GLN A 28 17.71 -54.26 9.02
CA GLN A 28 17.21 -53.81 10.34
C GLN A 28 18.37 -53.47 11.31
N HIS A 29 17.96 -53.06 12.52
CA HIS A 29 18.66 -52.99 13.82
C HIS A 29 19.43 -51.68 14.11
N SER A 30 19.46 -51.14 15.32
CA SER A 30 18.83 -51.44 16.64
C SER A 30 19.39 -50.44 17.67
N ALA A 31 18.57 -50.05 18.66
CA ALA A 31 18.93 -49.57 20.00
C ALA A 31 19.76 -48.27 20.13
N GLY A 32 19.61 -47.42 21.14
CA GLY A 32 18.88 -47.46 22.40
C GLY A 32 19.49 -46.43 23.38
N SER A 33 18.75 -46.10 24.45
CA SER A 33 19.12 -45.32 25.64
C SER A 33 19.32 -43.80 25.48
N GLN A 34 18.46 -42.92 26.02
CA GLN A 34 18.10 -42.62 27.42
C GLN A 34 19.14 -41.77 28.20
N VAL A 35 18.57 -40.81 28.94
CA VAL A 35 19.05 -40.09 30.14
C VAL A 35 19.96 -38.87 29.92
N HIS A 36 19.42 -37.66 30.17
CA HIS A 36 19.74 -36.90 31.40
C HIS A 36 18.83 -35.68 31.57
N ALA A 37 18.09 -35.71 32.68
CA ALA A 37 17.46 -34.57 33.32
C ALA A 37 18.52 -33.71 34.02
N ALA A 38 18.31 -32.39 34.04
CA ALA A 38 18.93 -31.49 35.02
C ALA A 38 17.87 -30.49 35.49
N ALA A 39 17.51 -30.63 36.77
CA ALA A 39 16.75 -29.68 37.57
C ALA A 39 17.64 -29.24 38.75
N ALA A 40 17.64 -27.96 39.09
CA ALA A 40 17.93 -27.36 40.41
C ALA A 40 18.10 -25.83 40.20
N ALA A 41 17.19 -25.00 40.72
CA ALA A 41 17.16 -24.41 42.07
C ALA A 41 18.02 -23.12 42.11
N ALA A 42 17.43 -21.92 42.23
CA ALA A 42 17.13 -21.14 43.45
C ALA A 42 17.62 -19.69 43.08
N GLU A 43 17.15 -18.55 43.58
CA GLU A 43 16.66 -18.18 44.89
C GLU A 43 16.01 -16.78 44.85
N GLN A 44 15.19 -16.51 45.86
CA GLN A 44 14.42 -15.29 46.13
C GLN A 44 15.29 -14.06 46.44
N SER A 45 14.78 -12.86 46.15
CA SER A 45 14.67 -11.78 47.15
C SER A 45 14.00 -10.52 46.59
N ASN A 46 12.86 -10.16 47.18
CA ASN A 46 12.35 -8.80 47.30
C ASN A 46 11.93 -8.68 48.78
N PRO A 47 12.16 -7.53 49.46
CA PRO A 47 11.00 -6.65 49.66
C PRO A 47 11.34 -5.13 49.78
N ALA A 48 10.59 -4.32 49.02
CA ALA A 48 9.65 -3.28 49.52
C ALA A 48 10.20 -2.07 50.36
N PRO A 49 9.37 -1.08 50.79
CA PRO A 49 9.39 0.29 50.23
C PRO A 49 9.46 1.43 51.29
N LEU A 50 9.88 2.64 50.89
CA LEU A 50 9.81 3.87 51.71
C LEU A 50 9.77 5.09 50.76
N LYS A 51 9.11 6.22 51.01
CA LYS A 51 8.17 6.71 52.03
C LYS A 51 7.58 8.01 51.43
N THR A 52 6.28 8.20 51.56
CA THR A 52 5.60 9.50 51.43
C THR A 52 5.89 10.38 52.65
N ARG A 53 5.93 11.71 52.48
CA ARG A 53 5.39 12.75 53.40
C ARG A 53 5.59 14.19 52.85
N PRO A 54 4.84 15.20 53.36
CA PRO A 54 4.27 16.29 52.55
C PRO A 54 4.55 17.73 53.09
N LEU A 55 3.85 18.72 52.48
CA LEU A 55 3.42 20.06 52.97
C LEU A 55 4.37 21.27 52.88
N ARG A 56 3.96 22.31 52.12
CA ARG A 56 3.50 23.67 52.58
C ARG A 56 3.54 24.67 51.39
N SER A 57 2.42 25.31 51.02
CA SER A 57 1.90 26.63 51.48
C SER A 57 2.88 27.78 51.22
N GLU A 58 2.65 28.66 50.26
CA GLU A 58 2.06 30.02 50.37
C GLU A 58 2.54 30.73 49.07
N SER A 59 1.95 31.74 48.44
CA SER A 59 1.00 32.78 48.81
C SER A 59 0.63 33.54 47.52
N GLN A 60 -0.65 33.84 47.32
CA GLN A 60 -1.11 34.97 46.51
C GLN A 60 -0.85 36.30 47.24
N PRO A 61 -0.87 37.43 46.51
CA PRO A 61 -1.90 38.45 46.75
C PRO A 61 -2.57 38.85 45.41
N ARG A 62 -3.91 38.99 45.29
CA ARG A 62 -4.80 40.12 45.71
C ARG A 62 -4.21 41.51 45.35
N VAL A 63 -4.91 42.52 44.83
CA VAL A 63 -6.32 42.84 44.52
C VAL A 63 -6.31 44.24 43.85
N CYS A 64 -7.45 44.62 43.23
CA CYS A 64 -7.92 45.99 42.95
C CYS A 64 -7.34 46.73 41.73
N SER A 65 -8.08 47.53 40.95
CA SER A 65 -9.50 47.83 40.77
C SER A 65 -9.57 49.07 39.86
N SER A 66 -10.74 49.31 39.26
CA SER A 66 -11.22 50.62 38.80
C SER A 66 -10.66 51.11 37.45
N LEU A 67 -11.34 51.88 36.60
CA LEU A 67 -12.74 52.19 36.27
C LEU A 67 -12.63 53.36 35.28
N PHE A 68 -13.62 53.52 34.40
CA PHE A 68 -13.93 54.75 33.62
C PHE A 68 -12.89 55.28 32.61
N HIS A 69 -13.23 55.24 31.31
CA HIS A 69 -13.73 56.45 30.65
C HIS A 69 -14.48 56.18 29.35
N GLN A 70 -15.62 56.84 29.26
CA GLN A 70 -16.59 56.92 28.18
C GLN A 70 -16.18 58.05 27.20
N LYS A 71 -16.32 57.85 25.88
CA LYS A 71 -16.57 58.98 24.96
C LYS A 71 -17.31 58.56 23.68
N LYS A 72 -18.58 59.01 23.62
CA LYS A 72 -19.42 59.19 22.42
C LYS A 72 -19.01 60.46 21.66
N ARG A 73 -19.20 60.47 20.33
CA ARG A 73 -19.66 61.57 19.44
C ARG A 73 -19.70 60.99 18.01
N ASP A 74 -20.85 60.76 17.39
CA ASP A 74 -21.79 61.69 16.74
C ASP A 74 -21.36 62.14 15.31
N THR A 75 -22.05 61.56 14.32
CA THR A 75 -22.82 62.17 13.22
C THR A 75 -22.22 63.24 12.29
N ALA A 76 -22.12 62.88 11.00
CA ALA A 76 -22.46 63.68 9.80
C ALA A 76 -22.25 62.76 8.56
N GLY A 77 -23.14 62.60 7.57
CA GLY A 77 -23.97 63.61 6.90
C GLY A 77 -23.19 64.17 5.69
N GLY A 78 -23.24 63.50 4.52
CA GLY A 78 -22.49 63.94 3.34
C GLY A 78 -22.84 63.19 2.05
N ILE A 79 -23.90 63.64 1.39
CA ILE A 79 -24.23 63.40 -0.03
C ILE A 79 -23.20 64.16 -0.89
N LEU A 80 -22.46 63.51 -1.80
CA LEU A 80 -22.15 64.11 -3.12
C LEU A 80 -21.45 63.16 -4.12
N LEU A 81 -22.10 63.03 -5.29
CA LEU A 81 -21.59 62.84 -6.65
C LEU A 81 -20.89 61.53 -7.06
N ALA A 82 -21.69 60.78 -7.82
CA ALA A 82 -21.26 59.88 -8.87
C ALA A 82 -20.20 60.53 -9.78
N ARG A 83 -19.09 59.81 -9.96
CA ARG A 83 -18.18 60.01 -11.10
C ARG A 83 -18.01 58.67 -11.80
N THR A 84 -18.77 58.51 -12.87
CA THR A 84 -18.58 57.48 -13.88
C THR A 84 -17.26 57.71 -14.58
N SER A 85 -16.26 56.86 -14.32
CA SER A 85 -15.12 56.71 -15.23
C SER A 85 -15.12 55.29 -15.78
N SER A 86 -15.82 55.16 -16.90
CA SER A 86 -15.71 54.04 -17.82
C SER A 86 -14.26 53.97 -18.32
N ARG A 87 -13.45 53.06 -17.77
CA ARG A 87 -12.14 52.71 -18.35
C ARG A 87 -12.24 51.32 -18.94
N ARG A 88 -12.25 51.32 -20.28
CA ARG A 88 -12.28 50.16 -21.17
C ARG A 88 -11.40 49.03 -20.65
N ARG A 89 -12.05 47.89 -20.49
CA ARG A 89 -11.48 46.56 -20.37
C ARG A 89 -10.64 46.28 -21.63
N ILE A 90 -9.32 46.45 -21.56
CA ILE A 90 -8.41 45.93 -22.59
C ILE A 90 -8.35 44.43 -22.35
N ASN A 91 -9.03 43.66 -23.19
CA ASN A 91 -8.84 42.22 -23.30
C ASN A 91 -7.38 41.95 -23.73
N LYS A 92 -6.50 41.76 -22.76
CA LYS A 92 -5.29 40.98 -22.99
C LYS A 92 -5.73 39.52 -23.08
N SER A 93 -5.89 39.05 -24.32
CA SER A 93 -5.89 37.62 -24.63
C SER A 93 -4.51 37.08 -24.30
N ALA A 94 -4.29 36.76 -23.02
CA ALA A 94 -3.19 35.93 -22.60
C ALA A 94 -3.57 34.49 -22.92
N HIS A 95 -3.18 34.03 -24.11
CA HIS A 95 -3.01 32.60 -24.36
C HIS A 95 -1.85 32.12 -23.48
N GLY A 96 -2.15 31.86 -22.20
CA GLY A 96 -1.26 31.13 -21.32
C GLY A 96 -1.33 29.62 -21.61
N PRO A 97 -0.34 28.83 -21.15
CA PRO A 97 -0.34 27.38 -21.31
C PRO A 97 -1.52 26.65 -20.62
N GLY A 98 -2.40 27.37 -19.92
CA GLY A 98 -3.61 26.83 -19.30
C GLY A 98 -4.71 26.43 -20.28
N ALA A 99 -4.54 26.67 -21.59
CA ALA A 99 -5.55 26.35 -22.59
C ALA A 99 -5.62 24.86 -22.94
N MET A 100 -4.61 24.03 -22.62
CA MET A 100 -4.59 22.61 -23.03
C MET A 100 -5.27 21.66 -22.02
N GLY A 101 -5.34 22.04 -20.73
CA GLY A 101 -5.96 21.23 -19.68
C GLY A 101 -7.49 21.20 -19.74
N THR A 102 -8.10 22.25 -20.30
CA THR A 102 -9.56 22.35 -20.49
C THR A 102 -10.07 21.62 -21.75
N VAL A 103 -9.20 20.97 -22.52
CA VAL A 103 -9.49 20.61 -23.93
C VAL A 103 -10.22 19.28 -24.09
N LEU A 104 -10.24 18.41 -23.08
CA LEU A 104 -10.83 17.06 -23.22
C LEU A 104 -11.97 16.77 -22.24
N ASP A 105 -11.85 17.12 -20.95
CA ASP A 105 -12.93 17.00 -19.95
C ASP A 105 -12.65 17.81 -18.67
N SER A 106 -13.69 18.26 -17.97
CA SER A 106 -13.59 19.14 -16.78
C SER A 106 -12.92 18.50 -15.56
N ASN A 107 -12.86 17.16 -15.52
CA ASN A 107 -12.38 16.38 -14.38
C ASN A 107 -10.99 15.77 -14.63
N PHE A 108 -10.36 16.10 -15.76
CA PHE A 108 -9.09 15.52 -16.23
C PHE A 108 -9.09 14.00 -16.39
N LEU A 109 -10.25 13.34 -16.43
CA LEU A 109 -10.38 11.89 -16.52
C LEU A 109 -9.89 11.37 -17.88
N ALA A 110 -10.32 11.98 -18.98
CA ALA A 110 -9.90 11.58 -20.33
C ALA A 110 -8.42 11.92 -20.54
N LEU A 111 -8.00 13.10 -20.07
CA LEU A 111 -6.60 13.50 -20.13
C LEU A 111 -5.68 12.51 -19.39
N THR A 112 -6.00 12.20 -18.13
CA THR A 112 -5.20 11.26 -17.33
C THR A 112 -5.24 9.85 -17.88
N ALA A 113 -6.36 9.42 -18.48
CA ALA A 113 -6.45 8.13 -19.17
C ALA A 113 -5.51 8.08 -20.38
N ILE A 114 -5.53 9.10 -21.24
CA ILE A 114 -4.66 9.19 -22.42
C ILE A 114 -3.19 9.21 -22.02
N VAL A 115 -2.82 10.03 -21.02
CA VAL A 115 -1.44 10.09 -20.51
C VAL A 115 -1.03 8.74 -19.94
N THR A 116 -1.89 8.09 -19.15
CA THR A 116 -1.61 6.77 -18.58
C THR A 116 -1.41 5.74 -19.69
N VAL A 117 -2.32 5.66 -20.66
CA VAL A 117 -2.24 4.71 -21.77
C VAL A 117 -1.00 4.96 -22.62
N GLY A 118 -0.74 6.20 -23.03
CA GLY A 118 0.44 6.57 -23.80
C GLY A 118 1.74 6.21 -23.08
N TYR A 119 1.82 6.52 -21.78
CA TYR A 119 2.97 6.16 -20.95
C TYR A 119 3.17 4.64 -20.88
N GLN A 120 2.12 3.87 -20.60
CA GLN A 120 2.21 2.42 -20.51
C GLN A 120 2.52 1.76 -21.86
N LEU A 121 2.04 2.33 -22.97
CA LEU A 121 2.38 1.88 -24.32
C LEU A 121 3.85 2.10 -24.65
N VAL A 122 4.44 3.23 -24.26
CA VAL A 122 5.87 3.50 -24.44
C VAL A 122 6.71 2.44 -23.73
N PHE A 123 6.42 2.16 -22.46
CA PHE A 123 7.15 1.12 -21.73
C PHE A 123 6.86 -0.29 -22.24
N PHE A 124 5.64 -0.56 -22.70
CA PHE A 124 5.32 -1.82 -23.40
C PHE A 124 6.21 -2.02 -24.63
N ILE A 125 6.35 -1.01 -25.48
CA ILE A 125 7.22 -1.06 -26.67
C ILE A 125 8.67 -1.28 -26.27
N ILE A 126 9.17 -0.54 -25.27
CA ILE A 126 10.53 -0.70 -24.75
C ILE A 126 10.74 -2.13 -24.23
N THR A 127 9.82 -2.67 -23.44
CA THR A 127 9.94 -4.03 -22.90
C THR A 127 9.82 -5.08 -24.00
N ALA A 128 8.95 -4.90 -25.00
CA ALA A 128 8.80 -5.82 -26.12
C ALA A 128 10.05 -5.86 -27.01
N LEU A 129 10.69 -4.72 -27.25
CA LEU A 129 11.88 -4.62 -28.11
C LEU A 129 13.18 -4.98 -27.37
N LEU A 130 13.37 -4.46 -26.15
CA LEU A 130 14.63 -4.60 -25.39
C LEU A 130 14.62 -5.79 -24.43
N LYS A 131 13.49 -6.49 -24.26
CA LYS A 131 13.30 -7.59 -23.29
C LYS A 131 13.74 -7.19 -21.88
N PHE A 132 13.54 -5.91 -21.56
CA PHE A 132 14.01 -5.28 -20.33
C PHE A 132 12.85 -5.14 -19.34
N ASP A 133 12.63 -6.20 -18.57
CA ASP A 133 11.45 -6.32 -17.71
C ASP A 133 11.58 -5.62 -16.36
N LYS A 134 12.80 -5.18 -16.04
CA LYS A 134 13.17 -4.44 -14.83
C LYS A 134 12.47 -3.08 -14.70
N VAL A 135 11.88 -2.58 -15.78
CA VAL A 135 11.27 -1.25 -15.83
C VAL A 135 9.78 -1.27 -15.55
N THR A 136 9.14 -2.44 -15.57
CA THR A 136 7.69 -2.60 -15.35
C THR A 136 7.26 -2.01 -14.02
N ASP A 137 7.91 -2.42 -12.95
CA ASP A 137 7.67 -1.94 -11.58
C ASP A 137 7.95 -0.44 -11.42
N PHE A 138 8.97 0.07 -12.11
CA PHE A 138 9.31 1.50 -12.14
C PHE A 138 8.19 2.30 -12.83
N ALA A 139 7.81 1.89 -14.04
CA ALA A 139 6.81 2.54 -14.87
C ALA A 139 5.46 2.71 -14.14
N GLY A 140 5.00 1.69 -13.41
CA GLY A 140 3.78 1.81 -12.61
C GLY A 140 3.87 2.93 -11.57
N SER A 141 4.92 2.91 -10.74
CA SER A 141 5.09 3.88 -9.65
C SER A 141 5.31 5.33 -10.12
N THR A 142 6.08 5.53 -11.18
CA THR A 142 6.34 6.86 -11.74
C THR A 142 5.14 7.44 -12.48
N ASN A 143 4.27 6.59 -13.03
CA ASN A 143 3.03 7.04 -13.68
C ASN A 143 2.07 7.69 -12.65
N PHE A 144 1.94 7.13 -11.44
CA PHE A 144 1.22 7.78 -10.34
C PHE A 144 1.75 9.20 -10.03
N VAL A 145 3.08 9.33 -9.96
CA VAL A 145 3.76 10.62 -9.72
C VAL A 145 3.44 11.61 -10.84
N ILE A 146 3.55 11.17 -12.10
CA ILE A 146 3.27 11.99 -13.28
C ILE A 146 1.81 12.47 -13.25
N ILE A 147 0.84 11.58 -13.03
CA ILE A 147 -0.59 11.95 -13.00
C ILE A 147 -0.88 12.96 -11.87
N ALA A 148 -0.34 12.73 -10.67
CA ALA A 148 -0.56 13.63 -9.54
C ALA A 148 0.03 15.03 -9.80
N VAL A 149 1.27 15.12 -10.29
CA VAL A 149 1.92 16.41 -10.57
C VAL A 149 1.28 17.11 -11.78
N LEU A 150 1.01 16.36 -12.85
CA LEU A 150 0.43 16.90 -14.09
C LEU A 150 -0.93 17.54 -13.82
N THR A 151 -1.82 16.85 -13.11
CA THR A 151 -3.17 17.37 -12.82
C THR A 151 -3.13 18.62 -11.94
N LEU A 152 -2.20 18.69 -10.98
CA LEU A 152 -2.00 19.87 -10.13
C LEU A 152 -1.48 21.07 -10.95
N VAL A 153 -0.44 20.85 -11.76
CA VAL A 153 0.20 21.90 -12.58
C VAL A 153 -0.77 22.43 -13.65
N LEU A 154 -1.49 21.55 -14.34
CA LEU A 154 -2.44 21.95 -15.38
C LEU A 154 -3.65 22.69 -14.83
N LYS A 155 -4.09 22.36 -13.61
CA LYS A 155 -5.17 23.10 -12.97
C LYS A 155 -4.77 24.55 -12.68
N GLY A 156 -3.54 24.75 -12.21
CA GLY A 156 -3.02 26.06 -11.81
C GLY A 156 -3.65 26.63 -10.53
N THR A 157 -4.51 25.87 -9.84
CA THR A 157 -4.98 26.19 -8.49
C THR A 157 -4.20 25.37 -7.47
N TRP A 158 -3.80 26.00 -6.38
CA TRP A 158 -2.88 25.42 -5.39
C TRP A 158 -3.52 25.42 -4.01
N HIS A 159 -4.71 24.81 -3.89
CA HIS A 159 -5.35 24.67 -2.59
C HIS A 159 -4.55 23.73 -1.69
N PHE A 160 -4.57 23.98 -0.38
CA PHE A 160 -3.78 23.20 0.58
C PHE A 160 -4.02 21.69 0.45
N ARG A 161 -5.29 21.27 0.33
CA ARG A 161 -5.69 19.87 0.13
C ARG A 161 -5.07 19.26 -1.14
N GLN A 162 -5.04 20.00 -2.25
CA GLN A 162 -4.48 19.54 -3.53
C GLN A 162 -2.96 19.32 -3.41
N ILE A 163 -2.26 20.28 -2.80
CA ILE A 163 -0.82 20.19 -2.56
C ILE A 163 -0.53 18.99 -1.66
N VAL A 164 -1.22 18.86 -0.53
CA VAL A 164 -1.00 17.77 0.43
C VAL A 164 -1.20 16.42 -0.28
N LEU A 165 -2.36 16.17 -0.90
CA LEU A 165 -2.62 14.87 -1.54
C LEU A 165 -1.67 14.56 -2.68
N THR A 166 -1.27 15.55 -3.47
CA THR A 166 -0.26 15.37 -4.51
C THR A 166 1.09 15.00 -3.89
N VAL A 167 1.52 15.70 -2.84
CA VAL A 167 2.76 15.38 -2.11
C VAL A 167 2.71 13.97 -1.51
N LEU A 168 1.59 13.56 -0.93
CA LEU A 168 1.41 12.20 -0.41
C LEU A 168 1.61 11.16 -1.51
N VAL A 169 0.96 11.30 -2.67
CA VAL A 169 1.11 10.38 -3.80
C VAL A 169 2.55 10.40 -4.35
N VAL A 170 3.19 11.57 -4.43
CA VAL A 170 4.58 11.72 -4.88
C VAL A 170 5.55 11.02 -3.93
N ILE A 171 5.43 11.24 -2.61
CA ILE A 171 6.28 10.59 -1.61
C ILE A 171 6.14 9.08 -1.70
N TRP A 172 4.90 8.57 -1.74
CA TRP A 172 4.65 7.13 -1.87
C TRP A 172 5.24 6.57 -3.17
N GLY A 173 4.96 7.21 -4.31
CA GLY A 173 5.39 6.76 -5.63
C GLY A 173 6.92 6.75 -5.78
N LEU A 174 7.60 7.80 -5.33
CA LEU A 174 9.06 7.88 -5.33
C LEU A 174 9.69 6.85 -4.40
N ARG A 175 9.15 6.69 -3.18
CA ARG A 175 9.62 5.67 -2.23
C ARG A 175 9.52 4.27 -2.84
N LEU A 176 8.39 3.98 -3.48
CA LEU A 176 8.13 2.69 -4.10
C LEU A 176 9.07 2.44 -5.28
N ALA A 177 9.23 3.44 -6.16
CA ALA A 177 10.17 3.39 -7.28
C ALA A 177 11.61 3.12 -6.82
N VAL A 178 12.07 3.84 -5.79
CA VAL A 178 13.42 3.69 -5.23
C VAL A 178 13.60 2.32 -4.59
N PHE A 179 12.62 1.84 -3.82
CA PHE A 179 12.68 0.50 -3.23
C PHE A 179 12.79 -0.60 -4.27
N LEU A 180 11.99 -0.54 -5.33
CA LEU A 180 11.98 -1.54 -6.41
C LEU A 180 13.26 -1.46 -7.24
N LEU A 181 13.76 -0.27 -7.53
CA LEU A 181 15.04 -0.08 -8.21
C LEU A 181 16.20 -0.69 -7.39
N MET A 182 16.27 -0.40 -6.08
CA MET A 182 17.27 -1.00 -5.19
C MET A 182 17.16 -2.53 -5.15
N ARG A 183 15.94 -3.07 -5.15
CA ARG A 183 15.67 -4.51 -5.15
C ARG A 183 16.25 -5.17 -6.39
N ILE A 184 16.00 -4.59 -7.56
CA ILE A 184 16.47 -5.09 -8.86
C ILE A 184 18.01 -5.04 -8.94
N LEU A 185 18.61 -3.93 -8.50
CA LEU A 185 20.06 -3.76 -8.52
C LEU A 185 20.78 -4.76 -7.59
N LYS A 186 20.16 -5.16 -6.47
CA LYS A 186 20.76 -6.06 -5.48
C LYS A 186 20.50 -7.54 -5.71
N TRP A 187 19.32 -7.92 -6.17
CA TRP A 187 18.91 -9.34 -6.22
C TRP A 187 18.94 -9.96 -7.62
N GLY A 188 19.25 -9.18 -8.66
CA GLY A 188 19.36 -9.68 -10.02
C GLY A 188 18.01 -9.99 -10.67
N GLU A 189 18.04 -10.68 -11.81
CA GLU A 189 16.92 -10.88 -12.73
C GLU A 189 15.68 -11.50 -12.06
N ASP A 190 14.50 -10.95 -12.36
CA ASP A 190 13.22 -11.52 -11.95
C ASP A 190 12.82 -12.60 -12.97
N LYS A 191 13.00 -13.88 -12.58
CA LYS A 191 12.68 -15.07 -13.40
C LYS A 191 11.21 -15.12 -13.86
N ARG A 192 10.33 -14.27 -13.31
CA ARG A 192 8.92 -14.14 -13.71
C ARG A 192 8.75 -13.83 -15.19
N PHE A 193 9.63 -13.00 -15.74
CA PHE A 193 9.44 -12.51 -17.11
C PHE A 193 9.98 -13.45 -18.18
N ASP A 194 10.74 -14.48 -17.80
CA ASP A 194 11.28 -15.47 -18.73
C ASP A 194 10.17 -16.14 -19.55
N GLU A 195 9.05 -16.48 -18.91
CA GLU A 195 7.89 -17.10 -19.56
C GLU A 195 6.97 -16.08 -20.27
N MET A 196 7.05 -14.78 -19.91
CA MET A 196 6.21 -13.70 -20.46
C MET A 196 6.83 -13.05 -21.70
N ARG A 197 8.17 -13.03 -21.78
CA ARG A 197 8.96 -12.49 -22.90
C ARG A 197 8.66 -13.14 -24.25
N GLY A 198 8.16 -14.38 -24.25
CA GLY A 198 7.83 -15.13 -25.47
C GLY A 198 6.43 -14.89 -26.02
N ASN A 199 5.55 -14.17 -25.32
CA ASN A 199 4.15 -14.00 -25.72
C ASN A 199 3.71 -12.54 -25.63
N LEU A 200 3.70 -11.85 -26.77
CA LEU A 200 3.29 -10.45 -26.89
C LEU A 200 1.86 -10.19 -26.40
N GLY A 201 0.95 -11.16 -26.56
CA GLY A 201 -0.42 -11.04 -26.06
C GLY A 201 -0.50 -10.98 -24.54
N LYS A 202 0.22 -11.88 -23.85
CA LYS A 202 0.31 -11.86 -22.37
C LYS A 202 0.95 -10.58 -21.86
N LEU A 203 1.99 -10.10 -22.55
CA LEU A 203 2.63 -8.83 -22.23
C LEU A 203 1.64 -7.67 -22.39
N ALA A 204 0.91 -7.59 -23.51
CA ALA A 204 -0.09 -6.54 -23.74
C ALA A 204 -1.19 -6.51 -22.66
N VAL A 205 -1.69 -7.68 -22.25
CA VAL A 205 -2.68 -7.80 -21.15
C VAL A 205 -2.10 -7.26 -19.84
N PHE A 206 -0.86 -7.60 -19.51
CA PHE A 206 -0.19 -7.08 -18.31
C PHE A 206 -0.11 -5.55 -18.30
N TRP A 207 0.35 -4.94 -19.40
CA TRP A 207 0.48 -3.48 -19.50
C TRP A 207 -0.87 -2.77 -19.50
N THR A 208 -1.89 -3.37 -20.12
CA THR A 208 -3.26 -2.85 -20.09
C THR A 208 -3.81 -2.87 -18.67
N PHE A 209 -3.63 -3.97 -17.96
CA PHE A 209 -4.10 -4.11 -16.58
C PHE A 209 -3.35 -3.15 -15.64
N GLN A 210 -2.05 -2.96 -15.86
CA GLN A 210 -1.27 -1.96 -15.15
C GLN A 210 -1.76 -0.52 -15.42
N ALA A 211 -2.13 -0.19 -16.66
CA ALA A 211 -2.73 1.09 -17.00
C ALA A 211 -4.05 1.33 -16.27
N VAL A 212 -4.95 0.34 -16.29
CA VAL A 212 -6.22 0.38 -15.56
C VAL A 212 -5.99 0.57 -14.06
N TRP A 213 -5.02 -0.15 -13.49
CA TRP A 213 -4.66 -0.02 -12.08
C TRP A 213 -4.19 1.38 -11.72
N VAL A 214 -3.19 1.92 -12.43
CA VAL A 214 -2.65 3.26 -12.15
C VAL A 214 -3.75 4.31 -12.27
N TRP A 215 -4.52 4.27 -13.35
CA TRP A 215 -5.56 5.26 -13.60
C TRP A 215 -6.66 5.22 -12.55
N THR A 216 -7.19 4.02 -12.25
CA THR A 216 -8.31 3.84 -11.30
C THR A 216 -7.91 4.23 -9.89
N VAL A 217 -6.71 3.85 -9.44
CA VAL A 217 -6.24 4.16 -8.08
C VAL A 217 -5.88 5.65 -7.93
N SER A 218 -5.48 6.32 -9.01
CA SER A 218 -5.20 7.77 -9.01
C SER A 218 -6.45 8.65 -9.01
N LEU A 219 -7.66 8.10 -9.22
CA LEU A 219 -8.90 8.88 -9.34
C LEU A 219 -9.14 9.86 -8.18
N PRO A 220 -8.93 9.51 -6.89
CA PRO A 220 -9.15 10.45 -5.79
C PRO A 220 -8.30 11.72 -5.90
N VAL A 221 -7.00 11.60 -6.22
CA VAL A 221 -6.11 12.76 -6.36
C VAL A 221 -6.41 13.55 -7.63
N THR A 222 -6.74 12.87 -8.74
CA THR A 222 -7.13 13.50 -10.00
C THR A 222 -8.34 14.41 -9.82
N ILE A 223 -9.41 13.92 -9.17
CA ILE A 223 -10.63 14.71 -8.94
C ILE A 223 -10.40 15.86 -7.97
N VAL A 224 -9.60 15.66 -6.91
CA VAL A 224 -9.24 16.74 -5.99
C VAL A 224 -8.48 17.85 -6.73
N ASN A 225 -7.51 17.48 -7.55
CA ASN A 225 -6.73 18.43 -8.35
C ASN A 225 -7.58 19.11 -9.44
N ALA A 226 -8.62 18.45 -9.97
CA ALA A 226 -9.54 19.05 -10.93
C ALA A 226 -10.56 20.01 -10.29
N SER A 227 -10.84 19.89 -8.99
CA SER A 227 -11.88 20.68 -8.32
C SER A 227 -11.50 22.15 -8.11
N ASN A 228 -12.49 23.04 -8.26
CA ASN A 228 -12.38 24.45 -7.83
C ASN A 228 -12.87 24.67 -6.38
N ARG A 229 -13.38 23.63 -5.72
CA ARG A 229 -13.92 23.74 -4.38
C ARG A 229 -12.79 23.71 -3.36
N ASN A 230 -12.83 24.66 -2.44
CA ASN A 230 -11.91 24.75 -1.32
C ASN A 230 -12.66 24.94 -0.01
N PRO A 231 -13.47 23.94 0.44
CA PRO A 231 -14.02 23.96 1.78
C PRO A 231 -12.87 23.98 2.80
N SER A 232 -13.14 24.57 3.98
CA SER A 232 -12.22 24.52 5.12
C SER A 232 -11.79 23.08 5.42
N ILE A 233 -10.63 22.93 6.06
CA ILE A 233 -10.14 21.62 6.46
C ILE A 233 -11.12 21.02 7.48
N GLU A 234 -11.56 19.80 7.22
CA GLU A 234 -12.51 19.05 8.03
C GLU A 234 -11.81 17.88 8.75
N ALA A 235 -12.50 17.25 9.71
CA ALA A 235 -11.99 16.04 10.37
C ALA A 235 -11.63 14.92 9.38
N ARG A 236 -12.36 14.82 8.25
CA ARG A 236 -12.11 13.84 7.18
C ARG A 236 -10.73 14.02 6.53
N ASP A 237 -10.28 15.26 6.33
CA ASP A 237 -8.92 15.54 5.83
C ASP A 237 -7.86 14.98 6.79
N ILE A 238 -7.98 15.32 8.08
CA ILE A 238 -7.02 14.93 9.11
C ILE A 238 -6.98 13.41 9.28
N ILE A 239 -8.14 12.75 9.32
CA ILE A 239 -8.23 11.30 9.40
C ILE A 239 -7.55 10.65 8.19
N GLY A 240 -7.84 11.13 6.98
CA GLY A 240 -7.23 10.59 5.76
C GLY A 240 -5.71 10.76 5.73
N TRP A 241 -5.18 11.91 6.18
CA TRP A 241 -3.74 12.14 6.27
C TRP A 241 -3.08 11.25 7.32
N ILE A 242 -3.70 11.06 8.49
CA ILE A 242 -3.21 10.13 9.52
C ILE A 242 -3.19 8.69 8.98
N MET A 243 -4.27 8.26 8.32
CA MET A 243 -4.33 6.94 7.69
C MET A 243 -3.20 6.75 6.69
N TRP A 244 -2.93 7.77 5.86
CA TRP A 244 -1.83 7.74 4.91
C TRP A 244 -0.46 7.64 5.59
N VAL A 245 -0.20 8.44 6.63
CA VAL A 245 1.09 8.41 7.35
C VAL A 245 1.31 7.04 8.02
N VAL A 246 0.28 6.49 8.65
CA VAL A 246 0.34 5.16 9.28
C VAL A 246 0.56 4.09 8.21
N GLY A 247 -0.20 4.14 7.11
CA GLY A 247 -0.09 3.17 6.02
C GLY A 247 1.30 3.17 5.38
N LEU A 248 1.83 4.36 5.04
CA LEU A 248 3.17 4.50 4.51
C LEU A 248 4.22 4.01 5.51
N SER A 249 4.07 4.31 6.81
CA SER A 249 5.01 3.87 7.84
C SER A 249 5.03 2.34 7.96
N VAL A 250 3.86 1.70 7.98
CA VAL A 250 3.73 0.24 8.03
C VAL A 250 4.37 -0.39 6.79
N GLU A 251 4.09 0.13 5.60
CA GLU A 251 4.68 -0.35 4.35
C GLU A 251 6.21 -0.17 4.34
N ALA A 252 6.70 1.02 4.71
CA ALA A 252 8.10 1.39 4.85
C ALA A 252 8.88 0.43 5.76
N ILE A 253 8.35 0.21 6.96
CA ILE A 253 8.99 -0.62 7.98
C ILE A 253 8.96 -2.08 7.56
N ALA A 254 7.82 -2.58 7.04
CA ALA A 254 7.66 -3.95 6.60
C ALA A 254 8.66 -4.32 5.50
N ASP A 255 8.81 -3.48 4.49
CA ASP A 255 9.72 -3.72 3.38
C ASP A 255 11.19 -3.71 3.83
N GLN A 256 11.55 -2.77 4.70
CA GLN A 256 12.90 -2.73 5.28
C GLN A 256 13.20 -3.96 6.14
N GLN A 257 12.24 -4.42 6.96
CA GLN A 257 12.37 -5.64 7.75
C GLN A 257 12.58 -6.86 6.84
N LYS A 258 11.78 -6.99 5.77
CA LYS A 258 11.90 -8.09 4.81
C LYS A 258 13.24 -8.07 4.06
N LEU A 259 13.70 -6.87 3.66
CA LEU A 259 14.98 -6.69 3.00
C LEU A 259 16.14 -7.10 3.91
N LYS A 260 16.15 -6.62 5.17
CA LYS A 260 17.15 -6.99 6.17
C LYS A 260 17.12 -8.50 6.45
N PHE A 261 15.92 -9.07 6.61
CA PHE A 261 15.75 -10.51 6.85
C PHE A 261 16.35 -11.35 5.72
N LYS A 262 16.04 -11.03 4.46
CA LYS A 262 16.54 -11.75 3.28
C LYS A 262 18.04 -11.62 3.05
N ASN A 263 18.63 -10.49 3.43
CA ASN A 263 20.06 -10.26 3.26
C ASN A 263 20.92 -10.94 4.34
N SER A 264 20.33 -11.43 5.44
CA SER A 264 21.07 -12.18 6.46
C SER A 264 21.34 -13.62 6.02
N PRO A 265 22.61 -14.10 6.01
CA PRO A 265 22.94 -15.49 5.70
C PRO A 265 22.24 -16.52 6.61
N SER A 266 22.00 -16.16 7.88
CA SER A 266 21.33 -17.02 8.88
C SER A 266 19.86 -17.34 8.56
N ASN A 267 19.26 -16.56 7.66
CA ASN A 267 17.84 -16.62 7.32
C ASN A 267 17.59 -17.24 5.94
N ARG A 268 18.64 -17.74 5.28
CA ARG A 268 18.51 -18.45 3.99
C ARG A 268 17.56 -19.64 4.17
N GLY A 269 16.60 -19.75 3.27
CA GLY A 269 15.60 -20.81 3.30
C GLY A 269 14.51 -20.68 4.38
N LYS A 270 14.41 -19.53 5.07
CA LYS A 270 13.35 -19.25 6.06
C LYS A 270 12.33 -18.23 5.52
N TRP A 271 11.14 -18.18 6.11
CA TRP A 271 10.15 -17.12 5.89
C TRP A 271 10.38 -15.97 6.87
N CYS A 272 10.02 -14.75 6.46
CA CYS A 272 10.15 -13.57 7.30
C CYS A 272 9.01 -13.55 8.32
N ASN A 273 9.34 -13.67 9.60
CA ASN A 273 8.39 -13.66 10.72
C ASN A 273 8.81 -12.66 11.83
N VAL A 274 9.56 -11.62 11.48
CA VAL A 274 10.11 -10.64 12.43
C VAL A 274 9.40 -9.29 12.32
N GLY A 275 9.28 -8.58 13.45
CA GLY A 275 8.70 -7.24 13.47
C GLY A 275 7.24 -7.23 13.03
N LEU A 276 6.87 -6.41 12.05
CA LEU A 276 5.49 -6.36 11.55
C LEU A 276 5.05 -7.68 10.91
N TRP A 277 6.01 -8.46 10.38
CA TRP A 277 5.74 -9.78 9.81
C TRP A 277 5.36 -10.81 10.87
N SER A 278 5.57 -10.54 12.17
CA SER A 278 5.02 -11.42 13.22
C SER A 278 3.57 -11.08 13.56
N TYR A 279 3.06 -9.90 13.19
CA TYR A 279 1.68 -9.48 13.51
C TYR A 279 0.71 -9.71 12.34
N THR A 280 1.23 -9.72 11.11
CA THR A 280 0.46 -10.02 9.91
C THR A 280 1.40 -10.62 8.87
N ARG A 281 0.88 -11.50 8.02
CA ARG A 281 1.65 -12.15 6.95
C ARG A 281 1.94 -11.21 5.79
N HIS A 282 1.15 -10.15 5.60
CA HIS A 282 1.32 -9.16 4.50
C HIS A 282 1.20 -7.71 5.00
N PRO A 283 2.09 -7.25 5.91
CA PRO A 283 2.02 -5.91 6.48
C PRO A 283 2.19 -4.82 5.42
N ASN A 284 3.02 -5.05 4.41
CA ASN A 284 3.22 -4.11 3.31
C ASN A 284 1.93 -3.86 2.51
N TYR A 285 1.12 -4.90 2.28
CA TYR A 285 -0.18 -4.74 1.61
C TYR A 285 -1.21 -4.07 2.49
N PHE A 286 -1.20 -4.32 3.80
CA PHE A 286 -2.04 -3.55 4.72
C PHE A 286 -1.69 -2.06 4.64
N GLY A 287 -0.39 -1.73 4.67
CA GLY A 287 0.07 -0.34 4.53
C GLY A 287 -0.39 0.31 3.23
N GLU A 288 -0.21 -0.38 2.10
CA GLU A 288 -0.62 0.10 0.76
C GLU A 288 -2.15 0.31 0.68
N ILE A 289 -2.95 -0.64 1.18
CA ILE A 289 -4.41 -0.49 1.23
C ILE A 289 -4.79 0.71 2.10
N PHE A 290 -4.24 0.77 3.31
CA PHE A 290 -4.63 1.78 4.31
C PHE A 290 -4.30 3.20 3.86
N LEU A 291 -3.15 3.40 3.20
CA LEU A 291 -2.77 4.73 2.72
C LEU A 291 -3.65 5.20 1.56
N TRP A 292 -4.05 4.31 0.64
CA TRP A 292 -4.92 4.68 -0.48
C TRP A 292 -6.37 4.93 -0.05
N TRP A 293 -6.86 4.19 0.96
CA TRP A 293 -8.08 4.58 1.66
C TRP A 293 -7.94 5.93 2.35
N GLY A 294 -6.78 6.25 2.91
CA GLY A 294 -6.48 7.57 3.47
C GLY A 294 -6.59 8.71 2.45
N VAL A 295 -6.05 8.52 1.23
CA VAL A 295 -6.18 9.48 0.12
C VAL A 295 -7.66 9.70 -0.25
N PHE A 296 -8.46 8.63 -0.29
CA PHE A 296 -9.90 8.72 -0.55
C PHE A 296 -10.66 9.44 0.58
N VAL A 297 -10.38 9.12 1.85
CA VAL A 297 -11.06 9.77 2.97
C VAL A 297 -10.75 11.26 3.01
N ALA A 298 -9.51 11.66 2.69
CA ALA A 298 -9.11 13.06 2.59
C ALA A 298 -9.64 13.77 1.33
N SER A 299 -10.08 13.04 0.29
CA SER A 299 -10.75 13.64 -0.87
C SER A 299 -12.22 13.93 -0.61
N ALA A 300 -12.87 13.18 0.30
CA ALA A 300 -14.30 13.26 0.58
C ALA A 300 -14.90 14.68 0.75
N PRO A 301 -14.25 15.65 1.42
CA PRO A 301 -14.79 17.00 1.58
C PRO A 301 -15.04 17.75 0.26
N VAL A 302 -14.32 17.39 -0.81
CA VAL A 302 -14.45 18.01 -2.13
C VAL A 302 -15.23 17.15 -3.12
N LEU A 303 -15.85 16.05 -2.71
CA LEU A 303 -16.63 15.19 -3.62
C LEU A 303 -18.12 15.54 -3.62
N SER A 304 -18.76 15.48 -4.77
CA SER A 304 -20.20 15.61 -4.96
C SER A 304 -20.74 14.73 -6.08
N GLY A 305 -21.99 14.29 -5.96
CA GLY A 305 -22.68 13.56 -7.03
C GLY A 305 -21.87 12.36 -7.53
N ALA A 306 -21.61 12.30 -8.84
CA ALA A 306 -20.87 11.21 -9.47
C ALA A 306 -19.37 11.15 -9.09
N GLU A 307 -18.80 12.20 -8.51
CA GLU A 307 -17.39 12.21 -8.11
C GLU A 307 -17.10 11.22 -6.97
N TRP A 308 -18.12 10.75 -6.24
CA TRP A 308 -17.96 9.67 -5.26
C TRP A 308 -17.48 8.34 -5.86
N LEU A 309 -17.58 8.17 -7.20
CA LEU A 309 -17.04 7.02 -7.91
C LEU A 309 -15.51 6.90 -7.79
N VAL A 310 -14.79 7.91 -7.31
CA VAL A 310 -13.37 7.77 -6.97
C VAL A 310 -13.09 6.70 -5.91
N ILE A 311 -14.10 6.28 -5.12
CA ILE A 311 -14.00 5.14 -4.20
C ILE A 311 -13.64 3.83 -4.92
N LEU A 312 -13.92 3.74 -6.22
CA LEU A 312 -13.50 2.60 -7.04
C LEU A 312 -11.99 2.41 -7.02
N GLY A 313 -11.19 3.48 -6.84
CA GLY A 313 -9.74 3.40 -6.68
C GLY A 313 -9.28 2.48 -5.55
N PRO A 314 -9.50 2.84 -4.27
CA PRO A 314 -9.11 2.00 -3.15
C PRO A 314 -9.82 0.65 -3.11
N ILE A 315 -11.08 0.54 -3.57
CA ILE A 315 -11.77 -0.75 -3.69
C ILE A 315 -11.04 -1.65 -4.70
N PHE A 316 -10.76 -1.14 -5.90
CA PHE A 316 -10.06 -1.88 -6.94
C PHE A 316 -8.69 -2.36 -6.47
N LEU A 317 -7.91 -1.48 -5.82
CA LEU A 317 -6.62 -1.85 -5.22
C LEU A 317 -6.78 -2.96 -4.17
N THR A 318 -7.76 -2.83 -3.28
CA THR A 318 -8.01 -3.80 -2.21
C THR A 318 -8.37 -5.17 -2.81
N LEU A 319 -9.29 -5.22 -3.77
CA LEU A 319 -9.68 -6.48 -4.43
C LEU A 319 -8.50 -7.10 -5.20
N LEU A 320 -7.72 -6.27 -5.90
CA LEU A 320 -6.54 -6.69 -6.64
C LEU A 320 -5.50 -7.37 -5.73
N LEU A 321 -5.31 -6.83 -4.52
CA LEU A 321 -4.38 -7.39 -3.54
C LEU A 321 -4.95 -8.62 -2.82
N LEU A 322 -6.24 -8.65 -2.51
CA LEU A 322 -6.85 -9.78 -1.78
C LEU A 322 -7.12 -11.00 -2.65
N PHE A 323 -7.46 -10.83 -3.93
CA PHE A 323 -8.02 -11.92 -4.74
C PHE A 323 -7.24 -12.25 -6.00
N VAL A 324 -6.45 -11.31 -6.53
CA VAL A 324 -5.81 -11.49 -7.84
C VAL A 324 -4.30 -11.59 -7.69
N SER A 325 -3.63 -10.45 -7.58
CA SER A 325 -2.17 -10.34 -7.76
C SER A 325 -1.38 -10.10 -6.48
N GLY A 326 -2.05 -10.09 -5.32
CA GLY A 326 -1.42 -9.86 -4.02
C GLY A 326 -1.23 -11.14 -3.22
N ILE A 327 -2.06 -11.30 -2.20
CA ILE A 327 -1.95 -12.34 -1.16
C ILE A 327 -2.04 -13.76 -1.73
N PRO A 328 -3.01 -14.14 -2.60
CA PRO A 328 -3.15 -15.53 -3.05
C PRO A 328 -1.88 -16.11 -3.68
N LEU A 329 -1.23 -15.32 -4.53
CA LEU A 329 -0.04 -15.78 -5.27
C LEU A 329 1.19 -15.85 -4.37
N LEU A 330 1.31 -14.94 -3.40
CA LEU A 330 2.39 -14.99 -2.41
C LEU A 330 2.23 -16.15 -1.42
N GLU A 331 1.00 -16.40 -0.95
CA GLU A 331 0.69 -17.53 -0.08
C GLU A 331 0.94 -18.85 -0.81
N ALA A 332 0.45 -19.01 -2.05
CA ALA A 332 0.72 -20.20 -2.85
C ALA A 332 2.23 -20.41 -3.12
N SER A 333 2.98 -19.34 -3.36
CA SER A 333 4.44 -19.42 -3.54
C SER A 333 5.16 -19.82 -2.24
N ALA A 334 4.72 -19.30 -1.09
CA ALA A 334 5.27 -19.63 0.21
C ALA A 334 4.92 -21.07 0.62
N ASP A 335 3.69 -21.51 0.37
CA ASP A 335 3.23 -22.88 0.65
C ASP A 335 4.00 -23.91 -0.19
N LYS A 336 4.29 -23.61 -1.46
CA LYS A 336 5.17 -24.47 -2.29
C LYS A 336 6.57 -24.63 -1.72
N ARG A 337 7.08 -23.61 -1.02
CA ARG A 337 8.45 -23.60 -0.49
C ARG A 337 8.54 -24.15 0.93
N PHE A 338 7.54 -23.88 1.76
CA PHE A 338 7.58 -24.08 3.21
C PHE A 338 6.43 -24.95 3.74
N GLY A 339 5.47 -25.35 2.89
CA GLY A 339 4.29 -26.12 3.30
C GLY A 339 4.56 -27.53 3.84
N ARG A 340 5.81 -28.00 3.81
CA ARG A 340 6.24 -29.23 4.50
C ARG A 340 6.75 -29.00 5.93
N SER A 341 6.92 -27.73 6.35
CA SER A 341 7.41 -27.36 7.68
C SER A 341 6.26 -27.16 8.66
N GLU A 342 6.28 -27.88 9.77
CA GLU A 342 5.30 -27.71 10.87
C GLU A 342 5.37 -26.33 11.50
N GLU A 343 6.57 -25.76 11.62
CA GLU A 343 6.81 -24.40 12.15
C GLU A 343 6.14 -23.34 11.25
N TYR A 344 6.16 -23.53 9.93
CA TYR A 344 5.50 -22.63 9.00
C TYR A 344 3.97 -22.70 9.12
N HIS A 345 3.42 -23.90 9.29
CA HIS A 345 1.98 -24.07 9.56
C HIS A 345 1.56 -23.43 10.87
N ALA A 346 2.36 -23.58 11.93
CA ALA A 346 2.13 -22.92 13.21
C ALA A 346 2.14 -21.39 13.07
N TYR A 347 3.07 -20.85 12.27
CA TYR A 347 3.11 -19.43 11.94
C TYR A 347 1.85 -18.97 11.18
N LYS A 348 1.41 -19.68 10.12
CA LYS A 348 0.17 -19.34 9.38
C LYS A 348 -1.06 -19.35 10.29
N LYS A 349 -1.17 -20.35 11.18
CA LYS A 349 -2.32 -20.49 12.09
C LYS A 349 -2.40 -19.37 13.14
N SER A 350 -1.26 -18.82 13.53
CA SER A 350 -1.14 -17.79 14.57
C SER A 350 -0.96 -16.37 14.04
N THR A 351 -0.86 -16.17 12.73
CA THR A 351 -0.59 -14.84 12.14
C THR A 351 -1.66 -14.45 11.12
N SER A 352 -2.30 -13.30 11.34
CA SER A 352 -3.34 -12.78 10.43
C SER A 352 -2.82 -12.58 9.00
N PRO A 353 -3.61 -12.82 7.95
CA PRO A 353 -3.17 -12.58 6.58
C PRO A 353 -2.93 -11.09 6.28
N LEU A 354 -3.78 -10.19 6.78
CA LEU A 354 -3.72 -8.77 6.43
C LEU A 354 -3.70 -7.86 7.66
N ILE A 355 -4.68 -8.00 8.57
CA ILE A 355 -4.87 -7.05 9.68
C ILE A 355 -3.82 -7.30 10.76
N PRO A 356 -2.96 -6.33 11.11
CA PRO A 356 -1.94 -6.52 12.14
C PRO A 356 -2.57 -6.85 13.50
N LEU A 357 -2.31 -8.05 14.02
CA LEU A 357 -2.82 -8.53 15.30
C LEU A 357 -1.73 -9.30 16.05
N PRO A 358 -1.65 -9.20 17.39
CA PRO A 358 -0.71 -10.02 18.16
C PRO A 358 -0.96 -11.52 17.94
N PRO A 359 0.08 -12.35 17.75
CA PRO A 359 -0.09 -13.79 17.48
C PRO A 359 -0.92 -14.55 18.50
N VAL A 360 -0.81 -14.16 19.77
CA VAL A 360 -1.57 -14.75 20.87
C VAL A 360 -3.08 -14.49 20.70
N VAL A 361 -3.44 -13.28 20.27
CA VAL A 361 -4.84 -12.90 20.03
C VAL A 361 -5.37 -13.63 18.80
N TYR A 362 -4.64 -13.57 17.68
CA TYR A 362 -5.08 -14.23 16.45
C TYR A 362 -5.19 -15.75 16.60
N GLY A 363 -4.19 -16.37 17.23
CA GLY A 363 -4.15 -17.82 17.45
C GLY A 363 -5.29 -18.34 18.30
N ALA A 364 -5.81 -17.54 19.23
CA ALA A 364 -6.92 -17.89 20.11
C ALA A 364 -8.31 -17.79 19.44
N LEU A 365 -8.43 -17.08 18.31
CA LEU A 365 -9.71 -16.88 17.64
C LEU A 365 -10.19 -18.15 16.90
N PRO A 366 -11.51 -18.45 16.90
CA PRO A 366 -12.08 -19.51 16.09
C PRO A 366 -11.90 -19.27 14.59
N ASP A 367 -11.79 -20.34 13.80
CA ASP A 367 -11.54 -20.24 12.36
C ASP A 367 -12.66 -19.51 11.61
N TRP A 368 -13.93 -19.75 11.95
CA TRP A 368 -15.07 -19.03 11.35
C TRP A 368 -14.97 -17.51 11.53
N PHE A 369 -14.45 -17.06 12.68
CA PHE A 369 -14.28 -15.64 12.98
C PHE A 369 -13.14 -15.05 12.14
N LYS A 370 -12.04 -15.79 12.00
CA LYS A 370 -10.91 -15.39 11.15
C LYS A 370 -11.33 -15.23 9.69
N VAL A 371 -12.14 -16.15 9.16
CA VAL A 371 -12.68 -16.06 7.79
C VAL A 371 -13.60 -14.86 7.65
N ALA A 372 -14.53 -14.66 8.58
CA ALA A 372 -15.56 -13.62 8.49
C ALA A 372 -15.01 -12.20 8.65
N PHE A 373 -14.07 -11.99 9.58
CA PHE A 373 -13.67 -10.64 10.00
C PHE A 373 -12.19 -10.31 9.74
N LEU A 374 -11.33 -11.31 9.59
CA LEU A 374 -9.87 -11.11 9.49
C LEU A 374 -9.31 -11.53 8.13
N LEU A 375 -10.19 -11.77 7.15
CA LEU A 375 -9.84 -12.10 5.77
C LEU A 375 -8.99 -13.37 5.66
N GLU A 376 -9.13 -14.34 6.57
CA GLU A 376 -8.54 -15.67 6.42
C GLU A 376 -9.32 -16.48 5.39
N LEU A 377 -9.17 -16.13 4.12
CA LEU A 377 -9.93 -16.74 3.03
C LEU A 377 -9.40 -18.14 2.72
N PRO A 378 -10.28 -19.11 2.38
CA PRO A 378 -9.85 -20.46 1.97
C PRO A 378 -8.86 -20.46 0.80
N LEU A 379 -8.94 -19.44 -0.07
CA LEU A 379 -8.01 -19.23 -1.19
C LEU A 379 -6.53 -19.13 -0.75
N TYR A 380 -6.26 -18.71 0.48
CA TYR A 380 -4.89 -18.53 1.02
C TYR A 380 -4.30 -19.82 1.58
N ASN A 381 -5.11 -20.87 1.68
CA ASN A 381 -4.74 -22.18 2.18
C ASN A 381 -5.32 -23.24 1.23
N PRO A 382 -4.88 -23.29 -0.05
CA PRO A 382 -5.24 -24.41 -0.90
C PRO A 382 -4.70 -25.65 -0.19
N GLY A 383 -5.60 -26.56 0.20
CA GLY A 383 -5.22 -27.80 0.89
C GLY A 383 -4.15 -28.57 0.09
N PRO A 384 -3.53 -29.61 0.70
CA PRO A 384 -2.49 -30.37 0.01
C PRO A 384 -2.98 -30.81 -1.37
N GLU A 385 -2.19 -30.53 -2.41
CA GLU A 385 -2.45 -31.05 -3.76
C GLU A 385 -2.68 -32.56 -3.61
N ARG A 386 -3.92 -33.01 -3.89
CA ARG A 386 -4.20 -34.44 -3.95
C ARG A 386 -3.31 -34.97 -5.07
N GLU A 387 -2.35 -35.82 -4.74
CA GLU A 387 -1.58 -36.54 -5.75
C GLU A 387 -2.59 -37.17 -6.73
N PRO A 388 -2.36 -37.06 -8.06
CA PRO A 388 -3.22 -37.73 -9.00
C PRO A 388 -3.23 -39.21 -8.63
N VAL A 389 -4.43 -39.73 -8.32
CA VAL A 389 -4.64 -41.15 -8.04
C VAL A 389 -4.03 -41.90 -9.22
N SER A 390 -2.91 -42.58 -8.98
CA SER A 390 -2.36 -43.51 -9.94
C SER A 390 -3.38 -44.62 -10.10
N VAL A 391 -4.21 -44.52 -11.11
CA VAL A 391 -5.06 -45.63 -11.55
C VAL A 391 -4.10 -46.68 -12.07
N SER A 392 -3.79 -47.65 -11.21
CA SER A 392 -2.95 -48.82 -11.48
C SER A 392 -3.62 -49.79 -12.43
#